data_AF-A0A846CFE3-F1
#
_entry.id   AF-A0A846CFE3-F1
#
_cell.length_a   1.000
_cell.length_b   1.000
_cell.length_c   1.000
_cell.angle_alpha   90.00
_cell.angle_beta   90.00
_cell.angle_gamma   90.00
#
_symmetry.space_group_name_H-M   'P 1'
#
loop_
_entity.id
_entity.type
_entity.pdbx_description
1 polymer ?
#
loop_
_entity_poly.entity_id
_entity_poly.type
_entity_poly.pdbx_seq_one_letter_code
_entity_poly.pdbx_strand_id
1 'polypeptide(L)'
;MIILVDRDNEDCKKLKLQLEKIARDAGFATKSKSKKKYQLINRIMIEELEAWFFGDIPALTKAYPKVSKNLSQNAKYRDPDDIKCGTWEALQEVLQRTGYHQGGLEKLKVAKDISPQMNPPKNTSKSFQVFHLCLLEIMEYEKN
;
A
#
# COMPACT_ATOMS: atom_id res chain seq x y z
N MET A 1 4.08 -0.79 -18.43
CA MET A 1 3.39 0.31 -17.70
C MET A 1 2.63 -0.25 -16.51
N ILE A 2 2.71 0.41 -15.36
CA ILE A 2 1.92 0.06 -14.16
C ILE A 2 0.91 1.18 -13.91
N ILE A 3 -0.35 0.81 -13.69
CA ILE A 3 -1.37 1.72 -13.17
C ILE A 3 -1.62 1.34 -11.73
N LEU A 4 -1.45 2.32 -10.84
CA LEU A 4 -1.73 2.23 -9.42
C LEU A 4 -2.95 3.09 -9.12
N VAL A 5 -4.00 2.49 -8.57
CA VAL A 5 -5.20 3.22 -8.17
C VAL A 5 -5.39 3.07 -6.67
N ASP A 6 -5.48 4.20 -5.99
CA ASP A 6 -5.93 4.26 -4.60
C ASP A 6 -7.45 4.15 -4.55
N ARG A 7 -7.96 3.35 -3.61
CA ARG A 7 -9.39 3.04 -3.48
C ARG A 7 -9.84 3.46 -2.09
N ASP A 8 -10.73 4.45 -2.06
CA ASP A 8 -11.31 4.94 -0.82
C ASP A 8 -12.42 4.01 -0.30
N ASN A 9 -13.49 3.74 -1.07
CA ASN A 9 -14.67 3.00 -0.56
C ASN A 9 -15.37 2.06 -1.57
N GLU A 10 -14.92 1.96 -2.83
CA GLU A 10 -15.62 1.17 -3.87
C GLU A 10 -15.42 -0.34 -3.71
N ASP A 11 -15.96 -1.27 -4.51
CA ASP A 11 -15.57 -2.70 -4.38
C ASP A 11 -14.26 -2.96 -5.15
N CYS A 12 -13.19 -3.39 -4.48
CA CYS A 12 -11.87 -3.58 -5.10
C CYS A 12 -11.89 -4.57 -6.28
N LYS A 13 -12.79 -5.56 -6.27
CA LYS A 13 -12.98 -6.49 -7.38
C LYS A 13 -13.71 -5.82 -8.54
N LYS A 14 -14.73 -5.01 -8.26
CA LYS A 14 -15.47 -4.27 -9.30
C LYS A 14 -14.58 -3.23 -9.98
N LEU A 15 -13.84 -2.46 -9.19
CA LEU A 15 -12.88 -1.49 -9.71
C LEU A 15 -11.80 -2.17 -10.57
N LYS A 16 -11.31 -3.34 -10.13
CA LYS A 16 -10.36 -4.13 -10.93
C LYS A 16 -10.96 -4.54 -12.27
N LEU A 17 -12.19 -5.05 -12.27
CA LEU A 17 -12.87 -5.46 -13.49
C LEU A 17 -13.10 -4.29 -14.44
N GLN A 18 -13.41 -3.10 -13.92
CA GLN A 18 -13.57 -1.88 -14.71
C GLN A 18 -12.24 -1.46 -15.35
N LEU A 19 -11.14 -1.42 -14.59
CA LEU A 19 -9.81 -1.10 -15.12
C LEU A 19 -9.36 -2.11 -16.20
N GLU A 20 -9.63 -3.40 -15.98
CA GLU A 20 -9.37 -4.44 -16.98
C GLU A 20 -10.26 -4.31 -18.22
N LYS A 21 -11.48 -3.79 -18.09
CA LYS A 21 -12.35 -3.49 -19.24
C LYS A 21 -11.81 -2.30 -20.03
N ILE A 22 -11.50 -1.18 -19.38
CA ILE A 22 -10.95 0.03 -20.02
C ILE A 22 -9.66 -0.31 -20.77
N ALA A 23 -8.76 -1.07 -20.14
CA ALA A 23 -7.52 -1.52 -20.77
C ALA A 23 -7.76 -2.31 -22.06
N ARG A 24 -8.72 -3.22 -22.05
CA ARG A 24 -9.09 -4.02 -23.22
C ARG A 24 -9.71 -3.17 -24.32
N ASP A 25 -10.62 -2.26 -23.94
CA ASP A 25 -11.29 -1.37 -24.89
C ASP A 25 -10.27 -0.43 -25.57
N ALA A 26 -9.20 -0.05 -24.88
CA ALA A 26 -8.07 0.71 -25.41
C ALA A 26 -7.03 -0.14 -26.17
N GLY A 27 -7.26 -1.45 -26.35
CA GLY A 27 -6.40 -2.35 -27.12
C GLY A 27 -5.17 -2.90 -26.36
N PHE A 28 -5.05 -2.67 -25.05
CA PHE A 28 -3.92 -3.14 -24.26
C PHE A 28 -4.08 -4.60 -23.82
N ALA A 29 -3.01 -5.38 -23.93
CA ALA A 29 -2.91 -6.70 -23.31
C ALA A 29 -2.56 -6.55 -21.81
N THR A 30 -3.41 -7.05 -20.92
CA THR A 30 -3.19 -6.98 -19.46
C THR A 30 -2.57 -8.26 -18.91
N LYS A 31 -1.80 -8.14 -17.81
CA LYS A 31 -1.20 -9.30 -17.11
C LYS A 31 -2.24 -10.28 -16.58
N SER A 32 -3.44 -9.82 -16.24
CA SER A 32 -4.54 -10.68 -15.81
C SER A 32 -5.07 -11.57 -16.94
N LYS A 33 -4.87 -11.18 -18.21
CA LYS A 33 -5.27 -11.97 -19.40
C LYS A 33 -4.16 -12.87 -19.92
N SER A 34 -2.91 -12.42 -19.89
CA SER A 34 -1.74 -13.19 -20.36
C SER A 34 -0.55 -12.93 -19.45
N LYS A 35 0.00 -13.99 -18.85
CA LYS A 35 1.19 -13.90 -18.00
C LYS A 35 2.51 -13.75 -18.77
N LYS A 36 2.53 -14.04 -20.07
CA LYS A 36 3.75 -14.07 -20.90
C LYS A 36 3.92 -12.89 -21.85
N LYS A 37 2.81 -12.28 -22.29
CA LYS A 37 2.81 -11.12 -23.20
C LYS A 37 1.74 -10.14 -22.73
N TYR A 38 2.16 -9.11 -22.01
CA TYR A 38 1.29 -8.04 -21.51
C TYR A 38 2.02 -6.69 -21.60
N GLN A 39 1.24 -5.63 -21.79
CA GLN A 39 1.71 -4.25 -21.86
C GLN A 39 1.33 -3.46 -20.60
N LEU A 40 0.23 -3.87 -19.95
CA LEU A 40 -0.36 -3.18 -18.82
C LEU A 40 -0.54 -4.09 -17.60
N ILE A 41 -0.26 -3.53 -16.43
CA ILE A 41 -0.60 -4.14 -15.15
C ILE A 41 -1.42 -3.15 -14.33
N ASN A 42 -2.66 -3.55 -14.00
CA ASN A 42 -3.50 -2.82 -13.06
C ASN A 42 -3.28 -3.34 -11.63
N ARG A 43 -3.05 -2.42 -10.70
CA ARG A 43 -2.92 -2.69 -9.26
C ARG A 43 -3.80 -1.71 -8.48
N ILE A 44 -4.52 -2.25 -7.51
CA ILE A 44 -5.44 -1.49 -6.65
C ILE A 44 -4.91 -1.60 -5.23
N MET A 45 -4.85 -0.44 -4.56
CA MET A 45 -4.62 -0.35 -3.13
C MET A 45 -5.92 -0.54 -2.39
N ILE A 46 -5.85 -1.20 -1.24
CA ILE A 46 -7.01 -1.41 -0.39
C ILE A 46 -6.85 -0.41 0.76
N GLU A 47 -7.76 0.56 0.85
CA GLU A 47 -7.87 1.50 1.98
C GLU A 47 -6.59 2.36 2.19
N GLU A 48 -6.16 3.08 1.15
CA GLU A 48 -5.05 4.06 1.15
C GLU A 48 -3.61 3.53 1.27
N LEU A 49 -2.67 4.28 0.70
CA LEU A 49 -1.22 3.96 0.74
C LEU A 49 -0.66 3.95 2.17
N GLU A 50 -1.24 4.74 3.06
CA GLU A 50 -0.86 4.85 4.46
C GLU A 50 -0.99 3.53 5.24
N ALA A 51 -1.86 2.61 4.77
CA ALA A 51 -2.00 1.26 5.32
C ALA A 51 -0.69 0.49 5.31
N TRP A 52 0.12 0.69 4.28
CA TRP A 52 1.37 -0.04 4.12
C TRP A 52 2.37 0.23 5.24
N PHE A 53 2.28 1.39 5.91
CA PHE A 53 3.13 1.70 7.06
C PHE A 53 2.79 0.84 8.29
N PHE A 54 1.52 0.45 8.45
CA PHE A 54 1.13 -0.50 9.51
C PHE A 54 1.62 -1.92 9.23
N GLY A 55 1.90 -2.24 7.96
CA GLY A 55 2.48 -3.51 7.57
C GLY A 55 3.94 -3.70 7.99
N ASP A 56 4.63 -2.64 8.41
CA ASP A 56 6.00 -2.71 8.94
C ASP A 56 6.15 -1.85 10.21
N ILE A 57 5.61 -2.36 11.33
CA ILE A 57 5.72 -1.72 12.65
C ILE A 57 7.18 -1.45 13.06
N PRO A 58 8.16 -2.34 12.80
CA PRO A 58 9.57 -2.01 13.00
C PRO A 58 10.02 -0.74 12.27
N ALA A 59 9.64 -0.55 11.00
CA ALA A 59 9.95 0.67 10.26
C ALA A 59 9.25 1.91 10.84
N LEU A 60 7.95 1.77 11.17
CA LEU A 60 7.16 2.84 11.79
C LEU A 60 7.78 3.30 13.11
N THR A 61 8.15 2.37 13.99
CA THR A 61 8.76 2.67 15.29
C THR A 61 10.20 3.15 15.18
N LYS A 62 10.91 2.83 14.09
CA LYS A 62 12.23 3.39 13.82
C LYS A 62 12.14 4.86 13.39
N ALA A 63 11.14 5.21 12.59
CA ALA A 63 10.85 6.59 12.20
C ALA A 63 10.25 7.42 13.35
N TYR A 64 9.39 6.80 14.16
CA TYR A 64 8.69 7.44 15.29
C TYR A 64 8.88 6.62 16.59
N PRO A 65 10.00 6.80 17.31
CA PRO A 65 10.37 5.96 18.46
C PRO A 65 9.39 5.97 19.64
N LYS A 66 8.53 6.98 19.76
CA LYS A 66 7.50 7.04 20.80
C LYS A 66 6.28 6.16 20.50
N VAL A 67 6.15 5.65 19.28
CA VAL A 67 5.09 4.70 18.89
C VAL A 67 5.35 3.34 19.53
N SER A 68 4.28 2.70 20.02
CA SER A 68 4.38 1.38 20.64
C SER A 68 4.84 0.32 19.65
N LYS A 69 5.85 -0.47 20.04
CA LYS A 69 6.31 -1.64 19.27
C LYS A 69 5.26 -2.76 19.20
N ASN A 70 4.30 -2.75 20.12
CA ASN A 70 3.21 -3.73 20.21
C ASN A 70 1.99 -3.32 19.37
N LEU A 71 2.11 -2.35 18.48
CA LEU A 71 0.98 -1.85 17.68
C LEU A 71 0.29 -2.96 16.87
N SER A 72 1.06 -3.91 16.35
CA SER A 72 0.55 -5.09 15.61
C SER A 72 -0.28 -6.05 16.47
N GLN A 73 -0.18 -5.98 17.80
CA GLN A 73 -1.00 -6.79 18.70
C GLN A 73 -2.44 -6.26 18.79
N ASN A 74 -2.63 -4.96 18.55
CA ASN A 74 -3.94 -4.32 18.53
C ASN A 74 -4.75 -4.85 17.34
N ALA A 75 -5.96 -5.35 17.61
CA ALA A 75 -6.85 -5.89 16.58
C ALA A 75 -7.11 -4.90 15.44
N LYS A 76 -7.14 -3.59 15.72
CA LYS A 76 -7.34 -2.52 14.71
C LYS A 76 -6.20 -2.44 13.70
N TYR A 77 -4.96 -2.76 14.08
CA TYR A 77 -3.76 -2.56 13.25
C TYR A 77 -3.09 -3.88 12.84
N ARG A 78 -3.71 -5.01 13.17
CA ARG A 78 -3.15 -6.35 12.93
C ARG A 78 -3.17 -6.72 11.44
N ASP A 79 -4.26 -6.37 10.76
CA ASP A 79 -4.38 -6.50 9.31
C ASP A 79 -4.36 -5.09 8.70
N PRO A 80 -3.23 -4.68 8.09
CA PRO A 80 -3.12 -3.37 7.48
C PRO A 80 -4.15 -3.14 6.36
N ASP A 81 -4.55 -4.18 5.64
CA ASP A 81 -5.48 -4.06 4.51
C ASP A 81 -6.97 -4.04 4.95
N ASP A 82 -7.26 -4.21 6.25
CA ASP A 82 -8.62 -4.13 6.82
C ASP A 82 -8.74 -2.99 7.86
N ILE A 83 -7.85 -1.99 7.81
CA ILE A 83 -7.97 -0.80 8.66
C ILE A 83 -9.17 0.01 8.18
N LYS A 84 -10.25 -0.01 8.98
CA LYS A 84 -11.51 0.67 8.66
C LYS A 84 -11.52 2.12 9.15
N CYS A 85 -12.37 2.92 8.51
CA CYS A 85 -12.58 4.35 8.79
C CYS A 85 -11.44 5.27 8.35
N GLY A 86 -10.75 4.89 7.27
CA GLY A 86 -9.69 5.66 6.65
C GLY A 86 -8.34 5.48 7.36
N THR A 87 -7.32 5.16 6.57
CA THR A 87 -6.05 4.69 7.11
C THR A 87 -5.13 5.83 7.49
N TRP A 88 -5.22 6.97 6.80
CA TRP A 88 -4.55 8.19 7.22
C TRP A 88 -5.07 8.69 8.57
N GLU A 89 -6.36 8.57 8.89
CA GLU A 89 -6.93 8.94 10.19
C GLU A 89 -6.36 8.04 11.30
N ALA A 90 -6.30 6.72 11.03
CA ALA A 90 -5.70 5.75 11.94
C ALA A 90 -4.22 6.06 12.22
N LEU A 91 -3.45 6.39 11.19
CA LEU A 91 -2.04 6.75 11.32
C LEU A 91 -1.86 8.08 12.05
N GLN A 92 -2.69 9.07 11.73
CA GLN A 92 -2.72 10.34 12.43
C GLN A 92 -2.98 10.16 13.92
N GLU A 93 -3.99 9.36 14.28
CA GLU A 93 -4.34 9.08 15.67
C GLU A 93 -3.15 8.48 16.44
N VAL A 94 -2.46 7.48 15.86
CA VAL A 94 -1.28 6.84 16.48
C VAL A 94 -0.14 7.84 16.69
N LEU A 95 0.14 8.67 15.68
CA LEU A 95 1.23 9.65 15.76
C LEU A 95 0.89 10.80 16.71
N GLN A 96 -0.35 11.27 16.72
CA GLN A 96 -0.81 12.33 17.60
C GLN A 96 -0.79 11.93 19.08
N ARG A 97 -1.21 10.71 19.39
CA ARG A 97 -1.14 10.17 20.77
C ARG A 97 0.28 10.15 21.34
N THR A 98 1.30 10.21 20.49
CA THR A 98 2.71 10.18 20.90
C THR A 98 3.41 11.54 20.78
N GLY A 99 2.64 12.60 20.47
CA GLY A 99 3.12 13.98 20.39
C GLY A 99 3.67 14.37 19.02
N TYR A 100 3.56 13.54 17.99
CA TYR A 100 3.92 13.88 16.61
C TYR A 100 2.71 14.44 15.84
N HIS A 101 2.95 15.19 14.76
CA HIS A 101 1.89 15.60 13.81
C HIS A 101 0.65 16.25 14.48
N GLN A 102 0.86 17.08 15.51
CA GLN A 102 -0.23 17.66 16.33
C GLN A 102 -1.15 18.59 15.54
N GLY A 103 -0.67 19.18 14.43
CA GLY A 103 -1.46 20.01 13.53
C GLY A 103 -2.22 19.24 12.44
N GLY A 104 -2.17 17.91 12.44
CA GLY A 104 -2.67 17.04 11.38
C GLY A 104 -1.56 16.20 10.74
N LEU A 105 -1.93 15.15 10.01
CA LEU A 105 -0.97 14.24 9.39
C LEU A 105 -0.23 14.91 8.23
N GLU A 106 1.07 15.15 8.39
CA GLU A 106 1.94 15.60 7.30
C GLU A 106 2.29 14.40 6.40
N LYS A 107 1.35 13.95 5.55
CA LYS A 107 1.46 12.73 4.73
C LYS A 107 2.82 12.56 4.01
N LEU A 108 3.29 13.63 3.36
CA LEU A 108 4.58 13.61 2.65
C LEU A 108 5.77 13.39 3.60
N LYS A 109 5.72 14.01 4.79
CA LYS A 109 6.77 13.85 5.81
C LYS A 109 6.77 12.42 6.36
N VAL A 110 5.58 11.89 6.68
CA VAL A 110 5.40 10.51 7.13
C VAL A 110 5.98 9.51 6.13
N ALA A 111 5.64 9.66 4.84
CA ALA A 111 6.18 8.82 3.79
C ALA A 111 7.72 8.91 3.71
N LYS A 112 8.29 10.12 3.75
CA LYS A 112 9.74 10.33 3.72
C LYS A 112 10.47 9.74 4.94
N ASP A 113 9.83 9.78 6.11
CA ASP A 113 10.42 9.29 7.35
C ASP A 113 10.37 7.75 7.42
N ILE A 114 9.23 7.14 7.04
CA ILE A 114 8.99 5.69 7.20
C ILE A 114 9.54 4.89 6.02
N SER A 115 9.30 5.30 4.76
CA SER A 115 9.61 4.49 3.58
C SER A 115 11.07 4.02 3.49
N PRO A 116 12.09 4.82 3.83
CA PRO A 116 13.49 4.36 3.81
C PRO A 116 13.82 3.30 4.87
N GLN A 117 12.98 3.17 5.90
CA GLN A 117 13.16 2.19 6.98
C GLN A 117 12.39 0.90 6.73
N MET A 118 11.49 0.89 5.74
CA MET A 118 10.68 -0.28 5.41
C MET A 118 11.56 -1.42 4.91
N ASN A 119 11.20 -2.63 5.31
CA ASN A 119 11.69 -3.89 4.76
C ASN A 119 10.58 -4.50 3.90
N PRO A 120 10.58 -4.25 2.57
CA PRO A 120 9.46 -4.66 1.73
C PRO A 120 9.15 -6.17 1.79
N PRO A 121 10.13 -7.10 1.81
CA PRO A 121 9.86 -8.53 2.01
C PRO A 121 9.16 -8.91 3.34
N LYS A 122 9.26 -8.09 4.38
CA LYS A 122 8.68 -8.37 5.71
C LYS A 122 7.34 -7.68 5.96
N ASN A 123 6.90 -6.84 5.04
CA ASN A 123 5.66 -6.09 5.22
C ASN A 123 4.44 -7.04 5.24
N THR A 124 3.56 -6.90 6.23
CA THR A 124 2.42 -7.82 6.41
C THR A 124 1.19 -7.46 5.56
N SER A 125 1.15 -6.28 4.94
CA SER A 125 0.08 -5.90 4.02
C SER A 125 0.13 -6.77 2.76
N LYS A 126 -0.96 -7.45 2.44
CA LYS A 126 -1.07 -8.30 1.26
C LYS A 126 -1.11 -7.45 -0.01
N SER A 127 -1.81 -6.31 0.01
CA SER A 127 -1.86 -5.36 -1.10
C SER A 127 -0.46 -4.80 -1.41
N PHE A 128 0.32 -4.47 -0.38
CA PHE A 128 1.73 -4.08 -0.52
C PHE A 128 2.57 -5.20 -1.12
N GLN A 129 2.47 -6.42 -0.61
CA GLN A 129 3.26 -7.55 -1.14
C GLN A 129 2.96 -7.82 -2.62
N VAL A 130 1.69 -7.76 -3.02
CA VAL A 130 1.29 -7.93 -4.42
C VAL A 130 1.86 -6.82 -5.31
N PHE A 131 1.94 -5.59 -4.81
CA PHE A 131 2.59 -4.48 -5.51
C PHE A 131 4.10 -4.67 -5.59
N HIS A 132 4.75 -4.98 -4.48
CA HIS A 132 6.20 -5.20 -4.39
C HIS A 132 6.67 -6.34 -5.33
N LEU A 133 6.02 -7.50 -5.28
CA LEU A 133 6.31 -8.61 -6.20
C LEU A 133 6.14 -8.20 -7.67
N CYS A 134 5.12 -7.39 -7.96
CA CYS A 134 4.90 -6.90 -9.30
C CYS A 134 6.01 -5.98 -9.81
N LEU A 135 6.57 -5.14 -8.93
CA LEU A 135 7.73 -4.29 -9.27
C LEU A 135 8.96 -5.16 -9.54
N LEU A 136 9.24 -6.14 -8.68
CA LEU A 136 10.36 -7.05 -8.87
C LEU A 136 10.28 -7.79 -10.21
N GLU A 137 9.11 -8.34 -10.55
CA GLU A 137 8.91 -9.01 -11.85
C GLU A 137 9.17 -8.09 -13.05
N ILE A 138 8.81 -6.80 -12.96
CA ILE A 138 9.08 -5.83 -14.03
C ILE A 138 10.57 -5.52 -14.12
N MET A 139 11.22 -5.30 -12.98
CA MET A 139 12.66 -5.01 -12.93
C MET A 139 13.51 -6.17 -13.43
N GLU A 140 13.06 -7.41 -13.24
CA GLU A 140 13.71 -8.61 -13.80
C GLU A 140 13.43 -8.77 -15.30
N TYR A 141 12.27 -8.32 -15.78
CA TYR A 141 11.93 -8.33 -17.21
C TYR A 141 12.78 -7.33 -18.01
N GLU A 142 13.16 -6.19 -17.45
CA GLU A 142 14.03 -5.21 -18.11
C GLU A 142 15.50 -5.64 -18.21
N LYS A 143 15.92 -6.68 -17.45
CA LYS A 143 17.28 -7.22 -17.47
C LYS A 143 17.49 -8.34 -18.50
N ASN A 144 16.42 -8.84 -19.11
CA ASN A 144 16.44 -9.89 -20.14
C ASN A 144 16.12 -9.31 -21.51
#